data_AF-A0A0T5ZNR0-F1
#
_entry.id   AF-A0A0T5ZNR0-F1
#
_cell.length_a   1.000
_cell.length_b   1.000
_cell.length_c   1.000
_cell.angle_alpha   90.00
_cell.angle_beta   90.00
_cell.angle_gamma   90.00
#
_symmetry.space_group_name_H-M   'P 1'
#
loop_
_entity.id
_entity.type
_entity.pdbx_description
1 polymer ?
#
loop_
_entity_poly.entity_id
_entity_poly.type
_entity_poly.pdbx_seq_one_letter_code
_entity_poly.pdbx_strand_id
1 'polypeptide(L)'
;MSRFFVPLVFVGVISGLAFGLIVGVIARSPETHANVRPEGFDRTPIIYVGEEIPFAGIGLADPWLVTDVDQAARGRLLFLSNSCAACHGLGGQGGVVGPDLDPGELTLSELRREARSGPKGMPNFMEEVISDDDLEAIYAFLEATRQGTSITSDGFTSTP
;
A
#
# COMPACT_ATOMS: atom_id res chain seq x y z
N MET A 1 39.29 47.44 3.03
CA MET A 1 38.15 46.51 3.20
C MET A 1 38.33 45.76 4.51
N SER A 2 37.32 45.70 5.38
CA SER A 2 37.41 44.87 6.60
C SER A 2 37.63 43.41 6.21
N ARG A 3 38.55 42.70 6.88
CA ARG A 3 38.75 41.24 6.72
C ARG A 3 37.47 40.43 7.00
N PHE A 4 36.48 41.05 7.64
CA PHE A 4 35.17 40.46 7.92
C PHE A 4 34.10 40.80 6.88
N PHE A 5 34.38 41.65 5.90
CA PHE A 5 33.40 42.09 4.92
C PHE A 5 32.91 40.94 4.05
N VAL A 6 33.83 40.17 3.45
CA VAL A 6 33.51 39.01 2.60
C VAL A 6 32.74 37.92 3.37
N PRO A 7 33.16 37.47 4.57
CA PRO A 7 32.40 36.46 5.31
C PRO A 7 31.03 36.96 5.78
N LEU A 8 30.87 38.23 6.14
CA LEU A 8 29.56 38.80 6.50
C LEU A 8 28.59 38.81 5.31
N VAL A 9 29.07 39.18 4.12
CA VAL A 9 28.27 39.13 2.89
C VAL A 9 27.84 37.69 2.60
N PHE A 10 28.76 36.73 2.75
CA PHE A 10 28.48 35.32 2.49
C PHE A 10 27.41 34.75 3.45
N VAL A 11 27.51 35.05 4.74
CA VAL A 11 26.51 34.66 5.75
C VAL A 11 25.15 35.29 5.45
N GLY A 12 25.12 36.56 5.03
CA GLY A 12 23.91 37.25 4.65
C GLY A 12 23.21 36.60 3.46
N VAL A 13 23.96 36.27 2.40
CA VAL A 13 23.43 35.62 1.19
C VAL A 13 22.90 34.22 1.51
N ILE A 14 23.65 33.39 2.24
CA ILE A 14 23.21 32.04 2.60
C ILE A 14 21.96 32.08 3.48
N SER A 15 21.94 32.95 4.49
CA SER A 15 20.77 33.10 5.38
C SER A 15 19.54 33.57 4.61
N GLY A 16 19.71 34.50 3.67
CA GLY A 16 18.62 34.99 2.82
C GLY A 16 18.05 33.91 1.90
N LEU A 17 18.91 33.11 1.26
CA LEU A 17 18.48 31.99 0.42
C LEU A 17 17.74 30.92 1.22
N ALA A 18 18.28 30.55 2.39
CA ALA A 18 17.66 29.56 3.27
C ALA A 18 16.28 30.04 3.76
N PHE A 19 16.17 31.29 4.21
CA PHE A 19 14.91 31.87 4.64
C PHE A 19 13.88 31.94 3.50
N GLY A 20 14.30 32.37 2.30
CA GLY A 20 13.45 32.42 1.13
C GLY A 20 12.90 31.05 0.73
N LEU A 21 13.73 30.01 0.78
CA LEU A 21 13.29 28.63 0.52
C LEU A 21 12.29 28.14 1.57
N ILE A 22 12.58 28.34 2.85
CA ILE A 22 11.69 27.92 3.94
C ILE A 22 10.33 28.61 3.82
N VAL A 23 10.31 29.93 3.65
CA VAL A 23 9.07 30.70 3.50
C VAL A 23 8.33 30.31 2.21
N GLY A 24 9.05 30.11 1.11
CA GLY A 24 8.46 29.68 -0.16
C GLY A 24 7.79 28.31 -0.08
N VAL A 25 8.43 27.35 0.59
CA VAL A 25 7.86 26.01 0.82
C VAL A 25 6.62 26.09 1.71
N ILE A 26 6.67 26.83 2.82
CA ILE A 26 5.52 26.99 3.73
C ILE A 26 4.35 27.68 3.02
N ALA A 27 4.61 28.75 2.27
CA ALA A 27 3.57 29.52 1.57
C ALA A 27 2.93 28.73 0.42
N ARG A 28 3.69 27.86 -0.27
CA ARG A 28 3.20 27.08 -1.41
C ARG A 28 2.63 25.73 -1.01
N SER A 29 3.00 25.22 0.16
CA SER A 29 2.59 23.91 0.65
C SER A 29 2.15 24.00 2.12
N PRO A 30 1.06 24.73 2.42
CA PRO A 30 0.55 24.90 3.79
C PRO A 30 0.20 23.57 4.47
N GLU A 31 -0.01 22.52 3.67
CA GLU A 31 -0.46 21.19 4.11
C GLU A 31 0.69 20.16 4.26
N THR A 32 1.95 20.59 4.40
CA THR A 32 3.12 19.68 4.45
C THR A 32 3.46 19.10 5.82
N HIS A 33 2.68 19.39 6.85
CA HIS A 33 2.77 18.65 8.10
C HIS A 33 1.76 17.50 8.06
N ALA A 34 2.21 16.29 8.37
CA ALA A 34 1.43 15.05 8.45
C ALA A 34 0.22 15.10 9.42
N ASN A 35 -0.19 16.28 9.90
CA ASN A 35 -1.22 16.48 10.91
C ASN A 35 -2.42 17.35 10.48
N VAL A 36 -2.47 17.88 9.24
CA VAL A 36 -3.71 18.52 8.76
C VAL A 36 -4.61 17.46 8.11
N ARG A 37 -5.85 17.36 8.58
CA ARG A 37 -6.90 16.47 8.06
C ARG A 37 -7.94 17.32 7.33
N PRO A 38 -7.78 17.61 6.03
CA PRO A 38 -8.84 18.28 5.28
C PRO A 38 -10.11 17.40 5.29
N GLU A 39 -11.29 18.01 5.41
CA GLU A 39 -12.56 17.28 5.36
C GLU A 39 -12.66 16.49 4.05
N GLY A 40 -12.91 15.18 4.14
CA GLY A 40 -12.94 14.27 2.99
C GLY A 40 -11.62 13.59 2.65
N PHE A 41 -10.54 13.83 3.41
CA PHE A 41 -9.26 13.13 3.27
C PHE A 41 -9.02 12.22 4.48
N ASP A 42 -9.56 11.00 4.41
CA ASP A 42 -9.18 9.96 5.36
C ASP A 42 -7.74 9.55 5.09
N ARG A 43 -6.92 9.53 6.14
CA ARG A 43 -5.60 8.90 6.05
C ARG A 43 -5.86 7.45 5.62
N THR A 44 -5.26 7.01 4.52
CA THR A 44 -5.00 5.58 4.34
C THR A 44 -4.37 5.13 5.65
N PRO A 45 -4.94 4.18 6.41
CA PRO A 45 -4.32 3.70 7.64
C PRO A 45 -2.97 3.10 7.27
N ILE A 46 -1.92 3.94 7.31
CA ILE A 46 -0.53 3.60 7.00
C ILE A 46 0.03 2.61 8.01
N ILE A 47 -0.71 2.41 9.11
CA ILE A 47 -0.50 1.37 10.09
C ILE A 47 -1.87 0.78 10.37
N TYR A 48 -2.30 -0.18 9.56
CA TYR A 48 -3.18 -1.22 10.08
C TYR A 48 -2.30 -1.98 11.09
N VAL A 49 -2.32 -1.60 12.36
CA VAL A 49 -2.02 -2.55 13.43
C VAL A 49 -3.20 -3.50 13.44
N GLY A 50 -3.29 -4.32 12.39
CA GLY A 50 -4.17 -5.47 12.40
C GLY A 50 -3.64 -6.49 13.38
N GLU A 51 -4.47 -7.51 13.59
CA GLU A 51 -4.14 -8.76 14.25
C GLU A 51 -2.66 -9.13 14.05
N GLU A 52 -1.98 -9.45 15.15
CA GLU A 52 -0.61 -9.95 15.12
C GLU A 52 -0.59 -11.14 14.16
N ILE A 53 -0.01 -10.98 12.97
CA ILE A 53 0.17 -12.13 12.08
C ILE A 53 1.17 -13.04 12.80
N PRO A 54 0.75 -14.21 13.33
CA PRO A 54 1.70 -15.09 13.97
C PRO A 54 2.70 -15.50 12.88
N PHE A 55 3.98 -15.27 13.14
CA PHE A 55 5.03 -15.80 12.28
C PHE A 55 4.91 -17.33 12.31
N ALA A 56 4.26 -17.91 11.29
CA ALA A 56 3.99 -19.35 11.19
C ALA A 56 5.26 -20.18 10.92
N GLY A 57 6.45 -19.57 11.03
CA GLY A 57 7.72 -20.23 10.81
C GLY A 57 8.08 -20.40 9.34
N ILE A 58 9.21 -21.08 9.14
CA ILE A 58 9.84 -21.33 7.84
C ILE A 58 9.19 -22.56 7.19
N GLY A 59 7.90 -22.50 6.84
CA GLY A 59 7.27 -23.53 5.99
C GLY A 59 7.43 -24.99 6.42
N LEU A 60 7.42 -25.29 7.73
CA LEU A 60 7.51 -26.66 8.26
C LEU A 60 6.15 -27.23 8.69
N ALA A 61 5.06 -26.46 8.58
CA ALA A 61 3.70 -26.97 8.75
C ALA A 61 3.19 -27.50 7.41
N ASP A 62 2.51 -28.65 7.44
CA ASP A 62 2.08 -29.44 6.28
C ASP A 62 1.57 -28.59 5.10
N PRO A 63 2.09 -28.78 3.87
CA PRO A 63 1.70 -28.02 2.67
C PRO A 63 0.22 -28.12 2.29
N TRP A 64 -0.53 -29.03 2.91
CA TRP A 64 -1.90 -29.39 2.55
C TRP A 64 -2.96 -28.82 3.50
N LEU A 65 -2.55 -28.05 4.52
CA LEU A 65 -3.47 -27.45 5.49
C LEU A 65 -3.63 -25.93 5.25
N VAL A 66 -3.86 -25.54 4.00
CA VAL A 66 -4.19 -24.16 3.63
C VAL A 66 -5.69 -24.11 3.39
N THR A 67 -6.46 -23.67 4.36
CA THR A 67 -7.90 -23.39 4.17
C THR A 67 -8.08 -22.14 3.30
N ASP A 68 -9.25 -21.90 2.71
CA ASP A 68 -9.52 -20.68 1.92
C ASP A 68 -9.23 -19.39 2.72
N VAL A 69 -9.39 -19.43 4.06
CA VAL A 69 -9.04 -18.33 4.96
C VAL A 69 -7.52 -18.12 5.02
N ASP A 70 -6.74 -19.19 5.00
CA ASP A 70 -5.28 -19.13 4.95
C ASP A 70 -4.79 -18.61 3.59
N GLN A 71 -5.45 -18.99 2.49
CA GLN A 71 -5.15 -18.45 1.15
C GLN A 71 -5.47 -16.96 1.05
N ALA A 72 -6.64 -16.54 1.52
CA ALA A 72 -7.03 -15.13 1.49
C ALA A 72 -6.16 -14.28 2.45
N ALA A 73 -5.73 -14.83 3.59
CA ALA A 73 -4.76 -14.17 4.48
C ALA A 73 -3.39 -14.00 3.81
N ARG A 74 -2.87 -15.05 3.14
CA ARG A 74 -1.66 -14.97 2.32
C ARG A 74 -1.80 -13.94 1.20
N GLY A 75 -2.94 -13.95 0.51
CA GLY A 75 -3.29 -13.00 -0.55
C GLY A 75 -3.24 -11.55 -0.09
N ARG A 76 -3.80 -11.27 1.09
CA ARG A 76 -3.75 -9.94 1.72
C ARG A 76 -2.31 -9.50 1.94
N LEU A 77 -1.47 -10.37 2.48
CA LEU A 77 -0.06 -10.05 2.73
C LEU A 77 0.67 -9.74 1.42
N LEU A 78 0.46 -10.55 0.38
CA LEU A 78 1.05 -10.35 -0.94
C LEU A 78 0.58 -9.03 -1.58
N PHE A 79 -0.73 -8.74 -1.51
CA PHE A 79 -1.32 -7.52 -2.05
C PHE A 79 -0.76 -6.25 -1.41
N LEU A 80 -0.53 -6.29 -0.08
CA LEU A 80 0.05 -5.16 0.65
C LEU A 80 1.56 -5.05 0.45
N SER A 81 2.29 -6.17 0.52
CA SER A 81 3.76 -6.18 0.38
C SER A 81 4.23 -5.81 -1.02
N ASN A 82 3.48 -6.17 -2.05
CA ASN A 82 3.78 -5.83 -3.44
C ASN A 82 3.17 -4.49 -3.88
N SER A 83 2.71 -3.67 -2.92
CA SER A 83 2.22 -2.30 -3.16
C SER A 83 1.01 -2.19 -4.10
N CYS A 84 0.26 -3.27 -4.33
CA CYS A 84 -0.97 -3.23 -5.14
C CYS A 84 -1.98 -2.23 -4.54
N ALA A 85 -2.07 -2.20 -3.22
CA ALA A 85 -2.94 -1.29 -2.47
C ALA A 85 -2.60 0.20 -2.66
N ALA A 86 -1.38 0.54 -3.07
CA ALA A 86 -0.98 1.94 -3.27
C ALA A 86 -1.76 2.60 -4.43
N CYS A 87 -2.18 1.79 -5.42
CA CYS A 87 -2.95 2.27 -6.56
C CYS A 87 -4.42 1.84 -6.49
N HIS A 88 -4.68 0.62 -6.01
CA HIS A 88 -6.00 -0.01 -6.03
C HIS A 88 -6.75 0.03 -4.68
N GLY A 89 -6.22 0.73 -3.67
CA GLY A 89 -6.83 0.80 -2.35
C GLY A 89 -6.59 -0.45 -1.50
N LEU A 90 -6.78 -0.35 -0.18
CA LEU A 90 -6.40 -1.39 0.78
C LEU A 90 -7.17 -2.71 0.65
N GLY A 91 -8.41 -2.66 0.14
CA GLY A 91 -9.26 -3.81 -0.13
C GLY A 91 -9.52 -4.03 -1.62
N GLY A 92 -8.75 -3.40 -2.49
CA GLY A 92 -8.96 -3.48 -3.94
C GLY A 92 -10.07 -2.58 -4.48
N GLN A 93 -10.71 -1.74 -3.66
CA GLN A 93 -11.85 -0.89 -4.04
C GLN A 93 -11.54 0.21 -5.09
N GLY A 94 -10.29 0.31 -5.54
CA GLY A 94 -9.83 1.30 -6.49
C GLY A 94 -9.62 2.70 -5.91
N GLY A 95 -9.24 3.62 -6.79
CA GLY A 95 -9.00 5.02 -6.45
C GLY A 95 -8.69 5.87 -7.69
N VAL A 96 -7.99 6.99 -7.46
CA VAL A 96 -7.62 7.92 -8.55
C VAL A 96 -6.56 7.33 -9.47
N VAL A 97 -5.71 6.43 -8.95
CA VAL A 97 -4.55 5.88 -9.68
C VAL A 97 -4.91 4.56 -10.36
N GLY A 98 -5.43 3.57 -9.62
CA GLY A 98 -5.84 2.27 -10.13
C GLY A 98 -7.35 2.08 -10.05
N PRO A 99 -7.98 1.37 -11.00
CA PRO A 99 -9.40 1.02 -10.94
C PRO A 99 -9.72 0.06 -9.80
N ASP A 100 -11.02 -0.11 -9.54
CA ASP A 100 -11.56 -1.15 -8.66
C ASP A 100 -11.19 -2.55 -9.21
N LEU A 101 -10.92 -3.48 -8.29
CA LEU A 101 -10.55 -4.87 -8.54
C LEU A 101 -11.66 -5.83 -8.05
N ASP A 102 -12.93 -5.44 -8.17
CA ASP A 102 -14.09 -6.26 -7.79
C ASP A 102 -14.11 -7.61 -8.56
N PRO A 103 -13.98 -8.76 -7.86
CA PRO A 103 -14.08 -10.08 -8.49
C PRO A 103 -15.45 -10.41 -9.12
N GLY A 104 -16.48 -9.58 -8.86
CA GLY A 104 -17.76 -9.64 -9.58
C GLY A 104 -17.66 -9.17 -11.04
N GLU A 105 -16.66 -8.36 -11.37
CA GLU A 105 -16.43 -7.80 -12.71
C GLU A 105 -15.08 -8.22 -13.30
N LEU A 106 -14.11 -8.57 -12.46
CA LEU A 106 -12.76 -8.99 -12.84
C LEU A 106 -12.56 -10.47 -12.57
N THR A 107 -12.26 -11.27 -13.59
CA THR A 107 -11.92 -12.68 -13.41
C THR A 107 -10.46 -12.89 -13.01
N LEU A 108 -10.13 -14.02 -12.38
CA LEU A 108 -8.75 -14.41 -12.07
C LEU A 108 -7.83 -14.39 -13.31
N SER A 109 -8.34 -14.84 -14.45
CA SER A 109 -7.56 -14.85 -15.71
C SER A 109 -7.22 -13.45 -16.20
N GLU A 110 -8.13 -12.49 -16.00
CA GLU A 110 -7.92 -11.09 -16.34
C GLU A 110 -6.98 -10.43 -15.34
N LEU A 111 -7.16 -10.68 -14.03
CA LEU A 111 -6.23 -10.22 -13.00
C LEU A 111 -4.80 -10.69 -13.31
N ARG A 112 -4.60 -11.96 -13.66
CA ARG A 112 -3.28 -12.48 -14.08
C ARG A 112 -2.75 -11.74 -15.29
N ARG A 113 -3.54 -11.65 -16.36
CA ARG A 113 -3.12 -10.99 -17.60
C ARG A 113 -2.73 -9.52 -17.36
N GLU A 114 -3.52 -8.77 -16.61
CA GLU A 114 -3.23 -7.37 -16.33
C GLU A 114 -2.02 -7.22 -15.39
N ALA A 115 -1.88 -8.08 -14.37
CA ALA A 115 -0.71 -8.11 -13.50
C ALA A 115 0.59 -8.36 -14.29
N ARG A 116 0.56 -9.24 -15.30
CA ARG A 116 1.70 -9.50 -16.18
C ARG A 116 1.95 -8.36 -17.19
N SER A 117 0.89 -7.75 -17.71
CA SER A 117 0.98 -6.74 -18.77
C SER A 117 1.37 -5.36 -18.26
N GLY A 118 0.98 -5.01 -17.03
CA GLY A 118 1.25 -3.70 -16.42
C GLY A 118 0.60 -2.53 -17.19
N PRO A 119 -0.74 -2.50 -17.36
CA PRO A 119 -1.37 -1.49 -18.19
C PRO A 119 -1.34 -0.10 -17.54
N LYS A 120 -1.30 0.94 -18.37
CA LYS A 120 -1.54 2.34 -17.97
C LYS A 120 -0.64 2.84 -16.81
N GLY A 121 0.60 2.38 -16.77
CA GLY A 121 1.59 2.79 -15.76
C GLY A 121 1.64 1.88 -14.52
N MET A 122 0.83 0.83 -14.47
CA MET A 122 0.99 -0.25 -13.49
C MET A 122 2.30 -1.01 -13.76
N PRO A 123 3.11 -1.34 -12.74
CA PRO A 123 4.27 -2.21 -12.91
C PRO A 123 3.86 -3.57 -13.48
N ASN A 124 4.73 -4.17 -14.29
CA ASN A 124 4.58 -5.53 -14.75
C ASN A 124 5.15 -6.51 -13.71
N PHE A 125 4.32 -7.40 -13.18
CA PHE A 125 4.74 -8.41 -12.21
C PHE A 125 5.04 -9.70 -12.96
N MET A 126 6.32 -10.09 -13.03
CA MET A 126 6.73 -11.35 -13.67
C MET A 126 6.55 -12.54 -12.72
N GLU A 127 6.55 -13.75 -13.27
CA GLU A 127 6.37 -15.01 -12.51
C GLU A 127 7.40 -15.15 -11.38
N GLU A 128 8.62 -14.63 -11.60
CA GLU A 128 9.69 -14.67 -10.61
C GLU A 128 9.45 -13.75 -9.40
N VAL A 129 8.57 -12.75 -9.52
CA VAL A 129 8.26 -11.79 -8.45
C VAL A 129 6.97 -12.18 -7.73
N ILE A 130 5.95 -12.54 -8.50
CA ILE A 130 4.66 -13.03 -7.99
C ILE A 130 4.28 -14.21 -8.86
N SER A 131 4.17 -15.40 -8.30
CA SER A 131 3.77 -16.58 -9.08
C SER A 131 2.28 -16.57 -9.44
N ASP A 132 1.87 -17.43 -10.36
CA ASP A 132 0.45 -17.60 -10.67
C ASP A 132 -0.38 -18.10 -9.46
N ASP A 133 0.26 -18.87 -8.56
CA ASP A 133 -0.33 -19.30 -7.27
C ASP A 133 -0.48 -18.12 -6.30
N ASP A 134 0.50 -17.21 -6.27
CA ASP A 134 0.43 -15.99 -5.45
C ASP A 134 -0.67 -15.03 -5.96
N LEU A 135 -0.83 -14.93 -7.28
CA LEU A 135 -1.95 -14.18 -7.88
C LEU A 135 -3.31 -14.80 -7.57
N GLU A 136 -3.38 -16.13 -7.44
CA GLU A 136 -4.59 -16.83 -7.00
C GLU A 136 -4.92 -16.51 -5.54
N ALA A 137 -3.92 -16.54 -4.66
CA ALA A 137 -4.10 -16.13 -3.27
C ALA A 137 -4.56 -14.65 -3.17
N ILE A 138 -3.97 -13.75 -3.96
CA ILE A 138 -4.41 -12.34 -4.04
C ILE A 138 -5.88 -12.25 -4.50
N TYR A 139 -6.27 -13.05 -5.49
CA TYR A 139 -7.65 -13.07 -5.96
C TYR A 139 -8.63 -13.58 -4.87
N ALA A 140 -8.27 -14.65 -4.15
CA ALA A 140 -9.04 -15.15 -3.02
C ALA A 140 -9.22 -14.09 -1.91
N PHE A 141 -8.20 -13.26 -1.68
CA PHE A 141 -8.31 -12.10 -0.79
C PHE A 141 -9.34 -11.07 -1.26
N LEU A 142 -9.35 -10.74 -2.56
CA LEU A 142 -10.33 -9.81 -3.13
C LEU A 142 -11.75 -10.37 -3.03
N GLU A 143 -11.92 -11.68 -3.25
CA GLU A 143 -13.23 -12.35 -3.13
C GLU A 143 -13.75 -12.33 -1.70
N ALA A 144 -12.91 -12.64 -0.73
CA ALA A 144 -13.27 -12.60 0.68
C ALA A 144 -13.59 -11.17 1.14
N THR A 145 -12.83 -10.17 0.66
CA THR A 145 -13.09 -8.75 0.96
C THR A 145 -14.44 -8.30 0.43
N ARG A 146 -14.78 -8.69 -0.81
CA ARG A 146 -16.10 -8.41 -1.43
C ARG A 146 -17.26 -9.02 -0.65
N GLN A 147 -17.07 -10.23 -0.11
CA GLN A 147 -18.08 -10.93 0.68
C GLN A 147 -18.26 -10.33 2.09
N GLY A 148 -17.46 -9.32 2.47
CA GLY A 148 -17.47 -8.75 3.81
C GLY A 148 -16.91 -9.69 4.87
N THR A 149 -16.19 -10.74 4.46
CA THR A 149 -15.56 -11.70 5.35
C THR A 149 -14.40 -11.01 6.04
N SER A 150 -14.49 -10.86 7.37
CA SER A 150 -13.34 -10.47 8.17
C SER A 150 -12.31 -11.59 8.11
N ILE A 151 -11.20 -11.37 7.40
CA ILE A 151 -10.02 -12.26 7.41
C ILE A 151 -9.41 -12.20 8.81
N THR A 152 -9.97 -12.94 9.75
CA THR A 152 -9.44 -13.13 11.10
C THR A 152 -8.77 -14.50 11.13
N SER A 153 -7.52 -14.57 11.62
CA SER A 153 -6.79 -15.82 11.86
C SER A 153 -7.46 -16.74 12.89
N ASP A 154 -8.54 -16.26 13.51
CA ASP A 154 -9.27 -16.97 14.54
C ASP A 154 -10.23 -17.96 13.91
N GLY A 155 -9.66 -19.07 13.46
CA GLY A 155 -10.38 -20.32 13.39
C GLY A 155 -10.76 -20.80 14.80
N PHE A 156 -11.66 -20.11 15.50
CA PHE A 156 -12.62 -20.68 16.45
C PHE A 156 -13.61 -19.61 16.94
N THR A 157 -14.90 -19.97 16.86
CA THR A 157 -16.10 -19.35 17.46
C THR A 157 -16.58 -18.01 16.93
N SER A 158 -17.63 -18.09 16.11
CA SER A 158 -18.94 -17.69 16.61
C SER A 158 -20.06 -18.50 15.95
N THR A 159 -20.74 -19.31 16.76
CA THR A 159 -22.13 -19.73 16.54
C THR A 159 -22.83 -19.59 17.89
N PRO A 160 -24.13 -19.23 17.96
CA PRO A 160 -24.98 -18.50 17.02
C PRO A 160 -25.22 -17.04 17.45
#